data_AF-A0A8C6I7K2-F1
#
_entry.id   AF-A0A8C6I7K2-F1
#
_cell.length_a   1.000
_cell.length_b   1.000
_cell.length_c   1.000
_cell.angle_alpha   90.00
_cell.angle_beta   90.00
_cell.angle_gamma   90.00
#
_symmetry.space_group_name_H-M   'P 1'
#
loop_
_entity.id
_entity.type
_entity.pdbx_description
1 polymer ?
#
loop_
_entity_poly.entity_id
_entity_poly.type
_entity_poly.pdbx_seq_one_letter_code
_entity_poly.pdbx_strand_id
1 'polypeptide(L)'
;MAARRSLRYSGNPGPPSAQYGYLRRRRAVQTLCVLQFPGHPQREGEQKKTQKKVRPPPGRRKRPRRGDTDTDDSESMHIWCLEGKRQSDMTELDVVLSVFEKTFLEYKQSVESESCNQAINKFYFKMKGELIRMLKEAQMLKALKMKNTKIIANMEKKRQRLIEVQDELIRLEPQLKQLQTKYDDLKERKSSLKKSKHFLSNLKQLCQDYSNVQEKGPKGMEKYASSSLPALLFKARSILGAENHLRTINYQLGKLLELD
;
A
#
# COMPACT_ATOMS: atom_id res chain seq x y z
N MET A 1 11.58 -71.74 -15.77
CA MET A 1 11.31 -70.86 -14.60
C MET A 1 12.65 -70.29 -14.16
N ALA A 2 12.93 -69.01 -14.01
CA ALA A 2 12.15 -67.78 -13.99
C ALA A 2 13.02 -66.65 -14.57
N ALA A 3 12.35 -65.65 -15.15
CA ALA A 3 12.97 -64.55 -15.86
C ALA A 3 13.54 -63.46 -14.93
N ARG A 4 14.65 -62.90 -15.41
CA ARG A 4 15.34 -61.65 -15.07
C ARG A 4 14.46 -60.56 -14.42
N ARG A 5 14.94 -59.98 -13.31
CA ARG A 5 14.74 -58.56 -12.97
C ARG A 5 16.04 -57.96 -12.45
N SER A 6 16.65 -57.12 -13.28
CA SER A 6 17.73 -56.20 -12.92
C SER A 6 17.08 -54.82 -12.78
N LEU A 7 17.04 -54.28 -11.55
CA LEU A 7 16.57 -52.91 -11.28
C LEU A 7 17.75 -51.95 -11.42
N ARG A 8 17.87 -51.32 -12.59
CA ARG A 8 18.59 -50.05 -12.73
C ARG A 8 17.61 -48.93 -12.40
N TYR A 9 17.84 -48.22 -11.30
CA TYR A 9 17.26 -46.90 -11.06
C TYR A 9 18.01 -45.90 -11.94
N SER A 10 17.42 -45.51 -13.06
CA SER A 10 17.84 -44.33 -13.82
C SER A 10 17.09 -43.11 -13.29
N GLY A 11 17.83 -42.05 -12.99
CA GLY A 11 17.27 -40.75 -12.59
C GLY A 11 16.29 -40.21 -13.63
N ASN A 12 15.18 -39.67 -13.12
CA ASN A 12 14.21 -38.97 -13.93
C ASN A 12 14.65 -37.50 -14.08
N PRO A 13 14.62 -36.91 -15.28
CA PRO A 13 15.00 -35.53 -15.50
C PRO A 13 13.87 -34.59 -15.05
N GLY A 14 14.24 -33.55 -14.30
CA GLY A 14 13.33 -32.50 -13.86
C GLY A 14 12.78 -31.67 -15.02
N PRO A 15 11.64 -30.99 -14.83
CA PRO A 15 11.01 -30.19 -15.88
C PRO A 15 11.84 -28.92 -16.21
N PRO A 16 11.72 -28.41 -17.45
CA PRO A 16 12.63 -27.40 -17.97
C PRO A 16 12.43 -26.02 -17.33
N SER A 17 13.56 -25.38 -17.05
CA SER A 17 13.71 -23.99 -16.65
C SER A 17 13.00 -23.04 -17.61
N ALA A 18 11.86 -22.48 -17.18
CA ALA A 18 11.29 -21.30 -17.82
C ALA A 18 12.20 -20.09 -17.51
N GLN A 19 12.89 -19.62 -18.53
CA GLN A 19 13.74 -18.43 -18.49
C GLN A 19 12.89 -17.20 -18.13
N TYR A 20 13.12 -16.62 -16.96
CA TYR A 20 12.59 -15.31 -16.60
C TYR A 20 13.34 -14.23 -17.39
N GLY A 21 12.80 -13.85 -18.55
CA GLY A 21 13.20 -12.66 -19.27
C GLY A 21 12.68 -11.41 -18.56
N TYR A 22 13.52 -10.76 -17.73
CA TYR A 22 13.26 -9.42 -17.24
C TYR A 22 13.45 -8.41 -18.38
N LEU A 23 12.38 -8.12 -19.12
CA LEU A 23 12.33 -6.97 -20.02
C LEU A 23 12.14 -5.69 -19.18
N ARG A 24 13.24 -5.00 -18.91
CA ARG A 24 13.28 -3.58 -18.56
C ARG A 24 12.52 -2.78 -19.63
N ARG A 25 11.24 -2.44 -19.40
CA ARG A 25 10.60 -1.37 -20.16
C ARG A 25 11.05 -0.03 -19.58
N ARG A 26 11.91 0.65 -20.34
CA ARG A 26 12.20 2.07 -20.19
C ARG A 26 10.87 2.85 -20.25
N ARG A 27 10.73 3.82 -19.34
CA ARG A 27 9.68 4.84 -19.37
C ARG A 27 9.76 5.58 -20.71
N ALA A 28 8.74 5.43 -21.55
CA ALA A 28 8.37 6.44 -22.51
C ALA A 28 7.31 7.31 -21.83
N VAL A 29 7.71 8.54 -21.50
CA VAL A 29 6.79 9.59 -21.07
C VAL A 29 6.00 9.97 -22.31
N GLN A 30 4.73 9.58 -22.37
CA GLN A 30 3.82 10.07 -23.42
C GLN A 30 2.96 11.19 -22.85
N THR A 31 3.45 12.37 -23.17
CA THR A 31 2.81 13.66 -23.39
C THR A 31 1.29 13.59 -23.65
N LEU A 32 0.58 14.37 -22.83
CA LEU A 32 -0.69 15.09 -23.02
C LEU A 32 -1.78 14.51 -23.93
N CYS A 33 -2.95 14.27 -23.32
CA CYS A 33 -4.23 14.64 -23.93
C CYS A 33 -5.04 15.43 -22.89
N VAL A 34 -4.87 16.75 -22.91
CA VAL A 34 -5.73 17.71 -22.21
C VAL A 34 -6.81 18.12 -23.21
N LEU A 35 -8.03 17.64 -23.03
CA LEU A 35 -9.18 18.30 -23.65
C LEU A 35 -9.60 19.45 -22.74
N GLN A 36 -9.20 20.65 -23.18
CA GLN A 36 -9.54 21.93 -22.62
C GLN A 36 -10.76 22.49 -23.33
N PHE A 37 -11.76 22.94 -22.57
CA PHE A 37 -12.67 24.02 -22.96
C PHE A 37 -12.92 24.92 -21.73
N PRO A 38 -13.17 26.22 -21.93
CA PRO A 38 -12.39 27.28 -21.29
C PRO A 38 -13.18 28.13 -20.28
N GLY A 39 -12.45 28.79 -19.38
CA GLY A 39 -12.97 29.84 -18.50
C GLY A 39 -11.96 30.29 -17.44
N HIS A 40 -11.04 31.19 -17.82
CA HIS A 40 -10.23 32.00 -16.88
C HIS A 40 -11.02 33.26 -16.45
N PRO A 41 -10.63 34.07 -15.42
CA PRO A 41 -9.36 34.03 -14.69
C PRO A 41 -9.43 34.12 -13.14
N GLN A 42 -8.44 33.46 -12.53
CA GLN A 42 -7.47 33.96 -11.54
C GLN A 42 -7.84 35.14 -10.63
N ARG A 43 -7.84 34.88 -9.31
CA ARG A 43 -7.29 35.79 -8.29
C ARG A 43 -6.47 35.00 -7.29
N GLU A 44 -5.25 35.47 -7.07
CA GLU A 44 -4.35 35.09 -5.98
C GLU A 44 -4.85 35.64 -4.64
N GLY A 45 -4.49 34.98 -3.53
CA GLY A 45 -4.80 35.48 -2.20
C GLY A 45 -4.79 34.38 -1.12
N GLU A 46 -3.59 33.95 -0.76
CA GLU A 46 -3.12 33.55 0.57
C GLU A 46 -4.06 33.26 1.77
N GLN A 47 -3.58 32.27 2.56
CA GLN A 47 -3.69 32.09 4.02
C GLN A 47 -4.81 31.23 4.63
N LYS A 48 -4.35 30.03 5.05
CA LYS A 48 -4.69 29.20 6.23
C LYS A 48 -5.73 29.79 7.21
N LYS A 49 -6.79 29.02 7.49
CA LYS A 49 -7.16 28.64 8.88
C LYS A 49 -8.18 27.52 8.94
N THR A 50 -7.83 26.52 9.74
CA THR A 50 -8.60 25.36 10.16
C THR A 50 -9.80 25.80 11.02
N GLN A 51 -11.02 25.42 10.64
CA GLN A 51 -12.14 25.34 11.58
C GLN A 51 -12.93 24.05 11.34
N LYS A 52 -12.82 23.13 12.31
CA LYS A 52 -13.68 21.95 12.46
C LYS A 52 -15.11 22.44 12.71
N LYS A 53 -15.99 22.33 11.70
CA LYS A 53 -17.45 22.46 11.90
C LYS A 53 -18.05 21.05 11.95
N VAL A 54 -18.34 20.60 13.16
CA VAL A 54 -19.12 19.38 13.43
C VAL A 54 -20.50 19.55 12.79
N ARG A 55 -20.83 18.69 11.83
CA ARG A 55 -22.18 18.60 11.26
C ARG A 55 -23.02 17.61 12.09
N PRO A 56 -24.19 17.98 12.62
CA PRO A 56 -25.09 17.02 13.24
C PRO A 56 -25.80 16.15 12.19
N PRO A 57 -26.29 14.95 12.56
CA PRO A 57 -26.89 14.00 11.63
C PRO A 57 -28.28 14.46 11.14
N PRO A 58 -28.69 14.14 9.91
CA PRO A 58 -29.99 14.55 9.38
C PRO A 58 -31.12 13.78 10.06
N GLY A 59 -32.06 14.53 10.64
CA GLY A 59 -33.25 14.04 11.33
C GLY A 59 -34.24 13.32 10.41
N ARG A 60 -34.96 12.36 11.01
CA ARG A 60 -36.04 11.59 10.39
C ARG A 60 -37.15 12.52 9.87
N ARG A 61 -37.37 12.56 8.56
CA ARG A 61 -38.57 13.16 7.97
C ARG A 61 -39.76 12.21 8.17
N LYS A 62 -40.79 12.69 8.89
CA LYS A 62 -42.12 12.08 8.96
C LYS A 62 -42.77 12.18 7.57
N ARG A 63 -43.37 11.08 7.09
CA ARG A 63 -44.25 11.07 5.91
C ARG A 63 -45.53 11.85 6.23
N PRO A 64 -46.08 12.68 5.32
CA PRO A 64 -47.45 13.12 5.44
C PRO A 64 -48.39 11.97 5.06
N ARG A 65 -49.38 11.75 5.93
CA ARG A 65 -50.58 10.92 5.72
C ARG A 65 -51.43 11.68 4.70
N ARG A 66 -51.72 11.09 3.53
CA ARG A 66 -52.74 11.64 2.62
C ARG A 66 -54.10 11.18 3.13
N GLY A 67 -54.97 12.14 3.37
CA GLY A 67 -56.38 11.92 3.69
C GLY A 67 -57.19 11.67 2.41
N ASP A 68 -58.36 11.09 2.64
CA ASP A 68 -59.47 10.97 1.70
C ASP A 68 -59.90 12.35 1.18
N THR A 69 -60.33 12.40 -0.08
CA THR A 69 -61.56 13.07 -0.54
C THR A 69 -61.59 13.06 -2.09
N ASP A 70 -62.74 12.59 -2.57
CA ASP A 70 -63.45 12.81 -3.83
C ASP A 70 -62.85 12.38 -5.18
N THR A 71 -63.45 11.27 -5.64
CA THR A 71 -63.93 10.98 -6.99
C THR A 71 -63.96 12.20 -7.92
N ASP A 72 -63.03 12.22 -8.88
CA ASP A 72 -63.22 12.88 -10.16
C ASP A 72 -63.08 11.83 -11.26
N ASP A 73 -64.03 11.87 -12.17
CA ASP A 73 -64.39 10.84 -13.15
C ASP A 73 -63.38 10.86 -14.31
N SER A 74 -62.14 10.49 -14.03
CA SER A 74 -61.15 10.20 -15.07
C SER A 74 -61.27 8.73 -15.42
N GLU A 75 -61.80 8.46 -16.61
CA GLU A 75 -61.87 7.17 -17.27
C GLU A 75 -60.53 6.42 -17.15
N SER A 76 -60.37 5.68 -16.04
CA SER A 76 -59.16 4.96 -15.75
C SER A 76 -59.16 3.76 -16.68
N MET A 77 -58.47 3.89 -17.82
CA MET A 77 -58.16 2.75 -18.66
C MET A 77 -57.57 1.67 -17.75
N HIS A 78 -58.35 0.62 -17.47
CA HIS A 78 -57.88 -0.54 -16.74
C HIS A 78 -56.80 -1.21 -17.58
N ILE A 79 -55.56 -0.80 -17.37
CA ILE A 79 -54.38 -1.42 -17.96
C ILE A 79 -54.27 -2.81 -17.32
N TRP A 80 -54.84 -3.82 -17.97
CA TRP A 80 -54.96 -5.20 -17.47
C TRP A 80 -53.60 -5.87 -17.14
N CYS A 81 -52.48 -5.27 -17.57
CA CYS A 81 -51.12 -5.73 -17.25
C CYS A 81 -50.60 -5.32 -15.85
N LEU A 82 -51.46 -4.77 -14.98
CA LEU A 82 -51.09 -4.12 -13.72
C LEU A 82 -51.14 -4.99 -12.45
N GLU A 83 -51.58 -6.25 -12.51
CA GLU A 83 -51.77 -7.03 -11.28
C GLU A 83 -50.40 -7.34 -10.62
N GLY A 84 -50.03 -6.50 -9.64
CA GLY A 84 -48.83 -6.63 -8.82
C GLY A 84 -47.63 -5.70 -9.12
N LYS A 85 -47.68 -4.84 -10.15
CA LYS A 85 -46.56 -3.91 -10.46
C LYS A 85 -46.80 -2.50 -9.89
N ARG A 86 -45.75 -1.88 -9.32
CA ARG A 86 -45.81 -0.45 -8.92
C ARG A 86 -45.80 0.44 -10.17
N GLN A 87 -46.53 1.56 -10.15
CA GLN A 87 -46.52 2.55 -11.24
C GLN A 87 -45.10 2.98 -11.67
N SER A 88 -44.14 3.01 -10.75
CA SER A 88 -42.72 3.33 -11.03
C SER A 88 -41.99 2.30 -11.89
N ASP A 89 -42.52 1.08 -11.97
CA ASP A 89 -41.93 -0.03 -12.73
C ASP A 89 -42.65 -0.27 -14.07
N MET A 90 -43.69 0.51 -14.38
CA MET A 90 -44.33 0.50 -15.70
C MET A 90 -43.39 1.08 -16.75
N THR A 91 -43.28 0.36 -17.87
CA THR A 91 -42.59 0.83 -19.06
C THR A 91 -43.60 1.27 -20.12
N GLU A 92 -43.17 2.11 -21.06
CA GLU A 92 -43.97 2.48 -22.24
C GLU A 92 -44.47 1.24 -22.99
N LEU A 93 -43.68 0.17 -23.03
CA LEU A 93 -44.08 -1.12 -23.63
C LEU A 93 -45.25 -1.80 -22.88
N ASP A 94 -45.33 -1.69 -21.56
CA ASP A 94 -46.47 -2.23 -20.79
C ASP A 94 -47.77 -1.48 -21.16
N VAL A 95 -47.68 -0.16 -21.39
CA VAL A 95 -48.81 0.67 -21.83
C VAL A 95 -49.19 0.35 -23.27
N VAL A 96 -48.20 0.29 -24.18
CA VAL A 96 -48.42 -0.06 -25.59
C VAL A 96 -49.07 -1.43 -25.72
N LEU A 97 -48.64 -2.43 -24.95
CA LEU A 97 -49.25 -3.76 -24.96
C LEU A 97 -50.73 -3.70 -24.54
N SER A 98 -51.05 -2.94 -23.50
CA SER A 98 -52.43 -2.79 -23.04
C SER A 98 -53.33 -2.06 -24.02
N VAL A 99 -52.84 -0.97 -24.63
CA VAL A 99 -53.58 -0.23 -25.67
C VAL A 99 -53.76 -1.12 -26.89
N PHE A 100 -52.72 -1.83 -27.30
CA PHE A 100 -52.78 -2.77 -28.42
C PHE A 100 -53.82 -3.86 -28.22
N GLU A 101 -53.91 -4.45 -27.03
CA GLU A 101 -54.91 -5.47 -26.70
C GLU A 101 -56.33 -4.91 -26.75
N LYS A 102 -56.55 -3.70 -26.22
CA LYS A 102 -57.86 -3.03 -26.25
C LYS A 102 -58.29 -2.71 -27.68
N THR A 103 -57.43 -2.04 -28.45
CA THR A 103 -57.71 -1.67 -29.85
C THR A 103 -57.92 -2.90 -30.73
N PHE A 104 -57.19 -3.99 -30.46
CA PHE A 104 -57.39 -5.24 -31.18
C PHE A 104 -58.77 -5.85 -30.92
N LEU A 105 -59.21 -5.86 -29.67
CA LEU A 105 -60.51 -6.39 -29.29
C LEU A 105 -61.66 -5.60 -29.94
N GLU A 106 -61.56 -4.27 -29.93
CA GLU A 106 -62.51 -3.35 -30.57
C GLU A 106 -62.56 -3.58 -32.09
N TYR A 107 -61.39 -3.65 -32.75
CA TYR A 107 -61.32 -3.87 -34.19
C TYR A 107 -61.90 -5.24 -34.59
N LYS A 108 -61.56 -6.30 -33.86
CA LYS A 108 -62.07 -7.65 -34.11
C LYS A 108 -63.60 -7.72 -34.01
N GLN A 109 -64.20 -7.01 -33.06
CA GLN A 109 -65.65 -6.99 -32.89
C GLN A 109 -66.39 -6.29 -34.05
N SER A 110 -65.70 -5.42 -34.79
CA SER A 110 -66.25 -4.72 -35.96
C SER A 110 -66.18 -5.51 -37.28
N VAL A 111 -65.41 -6.59 -37.33
CA VAL A 111 -65.17 -7.37 -38.55
C VAL A 111 -66.08 -8.60 -38.59
N GLU A 112 -67.00 -8.63 -39.55
CA GLU A 112 -67.97 -9.74 -39.73
C GLU A 112 -67.39 -10.93 -40.50
N SER A 113 -66.33 -10.73 -41.28
CA SER A 113 -65.75 -11.78 -42.14
C SER A 113 -64.85 -12.75 -41.35
N GLU A 114 -65.18 -14.05 -41.40
CA GLU A 114 -64.45 -15.12 -40.71
C GLU A 114 -62.99 -15.25 -41.20
N SER A 115 -62.76 -15.16 -42.52
CA SER A 115 -61.41 -15.26 -43.08
C SER A 115 -60.52 -14.07 -42.67
N CYS A 116 -61.10 -12.87 -42.62
CA CYS A 116 -60.42 -11.68 -42.09
C CYS A 116 -60.13 -11.83 -40.60
N ASN A 117 -61.09 -12.30 -39.80
CA ASN A 117 -60.90 -12.55 -38.38
C ASN A 117 -59.77 -13.55 -38.11
N GLN A 118 -59.63 -14.58 -38.95
CA GLN A 118 -58.54 -15.55 -38.82
C GLN A 118 -57.16 -14.93 -39.10
N ALA A 119 -57.05 -14.05 -40.11
CA ALA A 119 -55.81 -13.32 -40.41
C ALA A 119 -55.45 -12.32 -39.30
N ILE A 120 -56.45 -11.60 -38.80
CA ILE A 120 -56.36 -10.64 -37.69
C ILE A 120 -55.85 -11.34 -36.41
N ASN A 121 -56.42 -12.49 -36.06
CA ASN A 121 -55.96 -13.29 -34.91
C ASN A 121 -54.49 -13.73 -35.05
N LYS A 122 -54.09 -14.22 -36.24
CA LYS A 122 -52.68 -14.61 -36.50
C LYS A 122 -51.74 -13.44 -36.30
N PHE A 123 -52.10 -12.25 -36.81
CA PHE A 123 -51.33 -11.03 -36.61
C PHE A 123 -51.22 -10.66 -35.13
N TYR A 124 -52.32 -10.68 -34.38
CA TYR A 124 -52.32 -10.37 -32.96
C TYR A 124 -51.42 -11.27 -32.14
N PHE A 125 -51.54 -12.59 -32.30
CA PHE A 125 -50.71 -13.52 -31.52
C PHE A 125 -49.23 -13.34 -31.83
N LYS A 126 -48.88 -13.07 -33.10
CA LYS A 126 -47.51 -12.77 -33.49
C LYS A 126 -47.01 -11.47 -32.84
N MET A 127 -47.75 -10.38 -32.98
CA MET A 127 -47.37 -9.07 -32.43
C MET A 127 -47.32 -9.07 -30.90
N LYS A 128 -48.31 -9.67 -30.24
CA LYS A 128 -48.33 -9.85 -28.78
C LYS A 128 -47.12 -10.64 -28.30
N GLY A 129 -46.78 -11.72 -28.99
CA GLY A 129 -45.58 -12.51 -28.70
C GLY A 129 -44.30 -11.67 -28.76
N GLU A 130 -44.15 -10.86 -29.81
CA GLU A 130 -43.01 -9.95 -29.98
C GLU A 130 -42.96 -8.85 -28.90
N LEU A 131 -44.08 -8.22 -28.57
CA LEU A 131 -44.15 -7.20 -27.51
C LEU A 131 -43.77 -7.78 -26.14
N ILE A 132 -44.27 -8.97 -25.80
CA ILE A 132 -43.93 -9.66 -24.55
C ILE A 132 -42.45 -10.04 -24.53
N ARG A 133 -41.88 -10.48 -25.66
CA ARG A 133 -40.46 -10.79 -25.79
C ARG A 133 -39.60 -9.56 -25.53
N MET A 134 -39.89 -8.43 -26.19
CA MET A 134 -39.16 -7.18 -26.00
C MET A 134 -39.26 -6.66 -24.55
N LEU A 135 -40.42 -6.82 -23.90
CA LEU A 135 -40.59 -6.45 -22.49
C LEU A 135 -39.65 -7.24 -21.57
N LYS A 136 -39.55 -8.56 -21.76
CA LYS A 136 -38.65 -9.42 -20.99
C LYS A 136 -37.18 -9.04 -21.23
N GLU A 137 -36.81 -8.78 -22.48
CA GLU A 137 -35.45 -8.35 -22.84
C GLU A 137 -35.10 -6.99 -22.19
N ALA A 138 -36.01 -6.02 -22.20
CA ALA A 138 -35.82 -4.72 -21.56
C ALA A 138 -35.64 -4.84 -20.03
N GLN A 139 -36.43 -5.68 -19.37
CA GLN A 139 -36.29 -5.96 -17.93
C GLN A 139 -34.94 -6.63 -17.62
N MET A 140 -34.53 -7.62 -18.42
CA MET A 140 -33.24 -8.28 -18.29
C MET A 140 -32.08 -7.29 -18.48
N LEU A 141 -32.18 -6.40 -19.47
CA LEU A 141 -31.19 -5.35 -19.72
C LEU A 141 -31.07 -4.39 -18.54
N LYS A 142 -32.19 -3.97 -17.93
CA LYS A 142 -32.19 -3.13 -16.71
C LYS A 142 -31.47 -3.84 -15.56
N ALA A 143 -31.78 -5.11 -15.33
CA ALA A 143 -31.13 -5.91 -14.29
C ALA A 143 -29.63 -6.07 -14.54
N LEU A 144 -29.22 -6.29 -15.79
CA LEU A 144 -27.82 -6.42 -16.18
C LEU A 144 -27.05 -5.10 -15.99
N LYS A 145 -27.64 -3.97 -16.38
CA LYS A 145 -27.06 -2.62 -16.14
C LYS A 145 -26.82 -2.39 -14.65
N MET A 146 -27.79 -2.72 -13.79
CA MET A 146 -27.64 -2.58 -12.34
C MET A 146 -26.50 -3.47 -11.79
N LYS A 147 -26.40 -4.72 -12.26
CA LYS A 147 -25.29 -5.62 -11.89
C LYS A 147 -23.94 -5.05 -12.34
N ASN A 148 -23.86 -4.50 -13.55
CA ASN A 148 -22.64 -3.90 -14.07
C ASN A 148 -22.18 -2.70 -13.22
N THR A 149 -23.09 -1.78 -12.90
CA THR A 149 -22.80 -0.65 -12.00
C THR A 149 -22.29 -1.11 -10.63
N LYS A 150 -22.87 -2.17 -10.06
CA LYS A 150 -22.42 -2.75 -8.79
C LYS A 150 -21.01 -3.34 -8.89
N ILE A 151 -20.71 -4.03 -9.99
CA ILE A 151 -19.37 -4.60 -10.23
C ILE A 151 -18.34 -3.48 -10.36
N ILE A 152 -18.62 -2.45 -11.17
CA ILE A 152 -17.74 -1.28 -11.34
C ILE A 152 -17.47 -0.59 -10.00
N ALA A 153 -18.52 -0.35 -9.19
CA ALA A 153 -18.35 0.26 -7.87
C ALA A 153 -17.50 -0.60 -6.91
N ASN A 154 -17.64 -1.93 -6.97
CA ASN A 154 -16.82 -2.84 -6.18
C ASN A 154 -15.37 -2.90 -6.66
N MET A 155 -15.15 -2.87 -7.98
CA MET A 155 -13.80 -2.78 -8.57
C MET A 155 -13.11 -1.49 -8.12
N GLU A 156 -13.82 -0.37 -8.16
CA GLU A 156 -13.26 0.92 -7.76
C GLU A 156 -12.91 0.96 -6.27
N LYS A 157 -13.75 0.38 -5.40
CA LYS A 157 -13.42 0.21 -3.97
C LYS A 157 -12.15 -0.63 -3.77
N LYS A 158 -12.01 -1.74 -4.52
CA LYS A 158 -10.81 -2.58 -4.45
C LYS A 158 -9.58 -1.83 -4.96
N ARG A 159 -9.71 -1.05 -6.03
CA ARG A 159 -8.65 -0.20 -6.58
C ARG A 159 -8.18 0.82 -5.55
N GLN A 160 -9.12 1.49 -4.86
CA GLN A 160 -8.80 2.46 -3.83
C GLN A 160 -8.06 1.82 -2.64
N ARG A 161 -8.52 0.65 -2.17
CA ARG A 161 -7.81 -0.10 -1.11
C ARG A 161 -6.41 -0.53 -1.51
N LEU A 162 -6.22 -0.93 -2.76
CA LEU A 162 -4.89 -1.29 -3.27
C LEU A 162 -3.93 -0.10 -3.22
N ILE A 163 -4.40 1.10 -3.58
CA ILE A 163 -3.60 2.34 -3.51
C ILE A 163 -3.24 2.65 -2.05
N GLU A 164 -4.19 2.59 -1.13
CA GLU A 164 -3.94 2.79 0.31
C GLU A 164 -2.85 1.86 0.84
N VAL A 165 -2.94 0.56 0.52
CA VAL A 165 -1.93 -0.43 0.93
C VAL A 165 -0.57 -0.15 0.29
N GLN A 166 -0.55 0.28 -0.97
CA GLN A 166 0.70 0.65 -1.66
C GLN A 166 1.36 1.87 -1.01
N ASP A 167 0.58 2.89 -0.64
CA ASP A 167 1.09 4.07 0.07
C ASP A 167 1.64 3.71 1.45
N GLU A 168 0.96 2.81 2.18
CA GLU A 168 1.47 2.27 3.45
C GLU A 168 2.79 1.53 3.27
N LEU A 169 2.91 0.69 2.24
CA LEU A 169 4.14 -0.03 1.92
C LEU A 169 5.29 0.94 1.65
N ILE A 170 5.06 1.95 0.79
CA ILE A 170 6.05 2.98 0.45
C ILE A 170 6.51 3.75 1.70
N ARG A 171 5.60 3.98 2.65
CA ARG A 171 5.91 4.66 3.91
C ARG A 171 6.71 3.77 4.88
N LEU A 172 6.39 2.48 4.96
CA LEU A 172 6.98 1.56 5.93
C LEU A 172 8.32 0.96 5.50
N GLU A 173 8.53 0.74 4.20
CA GLU A 173 9.75 0.12 3.68
C GLU A 173 11.04 0.89 4.07
N PRO A 174 11.11 2.24 4.00
CA PRO A 174 12.28 2.99 4.45
C PRO A 174 12.51 2.89 5.96
N GLN A 175 11.43 2.86 6.76
CA GLN A 175 11.52 2.73 8.22
C GLN A 175 12.11 1.37 8.60
N LEU A 176 11.70 0.31 7.89
CA LEU A 176 12.25 -1.04 8.07
C LEU A 176 13.74 -1.09 7.71
N LYS A 177 14.12 -0.51 6.57
CA LYS A 177 15.55 -0.42 6.17
C LYS A 177 16.38 0.34 7.19
N GLN A 178 15.86 1.48 7.68
CA GLN A 178 16.55 2.26 8.71
C GLN A 178 16.74 1.46 10.01
N LEU A 179 15.73 0.71 10.42
CA LEU A 179 15.79 -0.12 11.61
C LEU A 179 16.81 -1.26 11.46
N GLN A 180 16.86 -1.90 10.27
CA GLN A 180 17.84 -2.92 9.95
C GLN A 180 19.28 -2.37 10.05
N THR A 181 19.55 -1.20 9.45
CA THR A 181 20.87 -0.57 9.54
C THR A 181 21.28 -0.27 10.99
N LYS A 182 20.34 0.23 11.82
CA LYS A 182 20.60 0.46 13.24
C LYS A 182 20.91 -0.83 14.01
N TYR A 183 20.20 -1.90 13.69
CA TYR A 183 20.45 -3.20 14.31
C TYR A 183 21.84 -3.73 13.96
N ASP A 184 22.26 -3.61 12.70
CA ASP A 184 23.58 -4.06 12.25
C ASP A 184 24.72 -3.25 12.88
N ASP A 185 24.58 -1.92 12.99
CA ASP A 185 25.51 -1.05 13.72
C ASP A 185 25.62 -1.43 15.21
N LEU A 186 24.49 -1.67 15.89
CA LEU A 186 24.51 -2.12 17.28
C LEU A 186 25.17 -3.49 17.44
N LYS A 187 24.95 -4.40 16.49
CA LYS A 187 25.58 -5.73 16.46
C LYS A 187 27.10 -5.60 16.31
N GLU A 188 27.57 -4.72 15.44
CA GLU A 188 28.99 -4.41 15.26
C GLU A 188 29.59 -3.83 16.55
N ARG A 189 28.97 -2.80 17.13
CA ARG A 189 29.41 -2.19 18.40
C ARG A 189 29.50 -3.19 19.53
N LYS A 190 28.51 -4.08 19.65
CA LYS A 190 28.53 -5.17 20.64
C LYS A 190 29.73 -6.09 20.44
N SER A 191 30.08 -6.40 19.19
CA SER A 191 31.26 -7.22 18.88
C SER A 191 32.57 -6.50 19.23
N SER A 192 32.66 -5.20 18.93
CA SER A 192 33.81 -4.34 19.27
C SER A 192 34.00 -4.23 20.79
N LEU A 193 32.89 -4.08 21.52
CA LEU A 193 32.91 -4.04 22.99
C LEU A 193 33.39 -5.37 23.59
N LYS A 194 32.96 -6.51 23.02
CA LYS A 194 33.48 -7.82 23.44
C LYS A 194 34.99 -7.92 23.22
N LYS A 195 35.49 -7.50 22.05
CA LYS A 195 36.94 -7.47 21.76
C LYS A 195 37.70 -6.59 22.76
N SER A 196 37.17 -5.40 23.05
CA SER A 196 37.75 -4.47 24.02
C SER A 196 37.78 -5.05 25.43
N LYS A 197 36.70 -5.72 25.86
CA LYS A 197 36.65 -6.45 27.13
C LYS A 197 37.72 -7.55 27.22
N HIS A 198 37.90 -8.32 26.15
CA HIS A 198 38.95 -9.34 26.09
C HIS A 198 40.35 -8.71 26.17
N PHE A 199 40.59 -7.62 25.44
CA PHE A 199 41.86 -6.87 25.51
C PHE A 199 42.17 -6.40 26.94
N LEU A 200 41.19 -5.81 27.64
CA LEU A 200 41.36 -5.37 29.03
C LEU A 200 41.62 -6.53 29.98
N SER A 201 40.99 -7.69 29.76
CA SER A 201 41.27 -8.90 30.53
C SER A 201 42.71 -9.36 30.34
N ASN A 202 43.21 -9.37 29.10
CA ASN A 202 44.58 -9.74 28.79
C ASN A 202 45.58 -8.75 29.39
N LEU A 203 45.28 -7.45 29.36
CA LEU A 203 46.12 -6.42 29.97
C LEU A 203 46.17 -6.60 31.50
N LYS A 204 45.03 -6.87 32.14
CA LYS A 204 44.98 -7.16 33.57
C LYS A 204 45.84 -8.37 33.93
N GLN A 205 45.74 -9.45 33.15
CA GLN A 205 46.57 -10.64 33.33
C GLN A 205 48.06 -10.30 33.19
N LEU A 206 48.43 -9.56 32.14
CA LEU A 206 49.82 -9.12 31.94
C LEU A 206 50.35 -8.33 33.14
N CYS A 207 49.59 -7.37 33.66
CA CYS A 207 49.97 -6.63 34.85
C CYS A 207 50.15 -7.53 36.08
N GLN A 208 49.26 -8.51 36.28
CA GLN A 208 49.39 -9.49 37.37
C GLN A 208 50.64 -10.35 37.21
N ASP A 209 50.92 -10.81 35.99
CA ASP A 209 52.11 -11.63 35.70
C ASP A 209 53.40 -10.87 36.04
N TYR A 210 53.50 -9.58 35.68
CA TYR A 210 54.63 -8.74 36.06
C TYR A 210 54.75 -8.53 37.57
N SER A 211 53.65 -8.24 38.27
CA SER A 211 53.66 -8.09 39.73
C SER A 211 54.09 -9.38 40.44
N ASN A 212 53.63 -10.55 39.97
CA ASN A 212 54.03 -11.85 40.51
C ASN A 212 55.52 -12.15 40.28
N VAL A 213 56.09 -11.70 39.16
CA VAL A 213 57.53 -11.79 38.90
C VAL A 213 58.31 -10.84 39.82
N GLN A 214 57.80 -9.64 40.09
CA GLN A 214 58.41 -8.69 41.02
C GLN A 214 58.40 -9.18 42.48
N GLU A 215 57.33 -9.86 42.92
CA GLU A 215 57.26 -10.48 44.25
C GLU A 215 58.18 -11.71 44.39
N LYS A 216 58.52 -12.38 43.27
CA LYS A 216 59.46 -13.51 43.21
C LYS A 216 60.89 -13.11 42.81
N GLY A 217 61.12 -11.84 42.45
CA GLY A 217 62.44 -11.28 42.20
C GLY A 217 63.27 -11.24 43.49
N PRO A 218 64.61 -11.19 43.40
CA PRO A 218 65.46 -11.21 44.58
C PRO A 218 65.04 -10.07 45.53
N LYS A 219 64.64 -10.44 46.76
CA LYS A 219 64.14 -9.53 47.81
C LYS A 219 65.21 -8.54 48.32
N GLY A 220 66.40 -8.57 47.73
CA GLY A 220 67.42 -7.54 47.88
C GLY A 220 67.36 -6.61 46.69
N MET A 221 67.33 -5.29 46.93
CA MET A 221 67.64 -4.26 45.91
C MET A 221 68.75 -4.79 45.02
N GLU A 222 68.44 -5.05 43.75
CA GLU A 222 69.44 -5.50 42.78
C GLU A 222 70.44 -4.35 42.66
N LYS A 223 71.54 -4.44 43.41
CA LYS A 223 72.59 -3.43 43.45
C LYS A 223 73.33 -3.50 42.12
N TYR A 224 72.75 -2.85 41.13
CA TYR A 224 73.40 -2.62 39.85
C TYR A 224 74.73 -1.91 40.10
N ALA A 225 75.83 -2.51 39.64
CA ALA A 225 77.12 -1.84 39.64
C ALA A 225 76.99 -0.50 38.90
N SER A 226 77.71 0.53 39.35
CA SER A 226 77.62 1.89 38.82
C SER A 226 77.84 2.02 37.30
N SER A 227 78.45 1.00 36.68
CA SER A 227 78.75 0.86 35.25
C SER A 227 77.77 -0.04 34.48
N SER A 228 76.78 -0.63 35.14
CA SER A 228 75.79 -1.45 34.46
C SER A 228 74.84 -0.59 33.64
N LEU A 229 74.30 -1.15 32.56
CA LEU A 229 73.36 -0.46 31.69
C LEU A 229 72.15 0.11 32.47
N PRO A 230 71.49 -0.63 33.41
CA PRO A 230 70.42 -0.06 34.23
C PRO A 230 70.86 1.15 35.07
N ALA A 231 72.04 1.11 35.69
CA ALA A 231 72.57 2.23 36.48
C ALA A 231 72.91 3.44 35.59
N LEU A 232 73.45 3.21 34.39
CA LEU A 232 73.76 4.24 33.41
C LEU A 232 72.49 4.88 32.85
N LEU A 233 71.46 4.09 32.50
CA LEU A 233 70.17 4.62 32.03
C LEU A 233 69.46 5.43 33.11
N PHE A 234 69.52 4.99 34.37
CA PHE A 234 68.96 5.74 35.49
C PHE A 234 69.67 7.09 35.70
N LYS A 235 71.02 7.09 35.63
CA LYS A 235 71.82 8.32 35.66
C LYS A 235 71.50 9.24 34.47
N ALA A 236 71.48 8.70 33.25
CA ALA A 236 71.18 9.46 32.04
C ALA A 236 69.79 10.10 32.09
N ARG A 237 68.77 9.38 32.58
CA ARG A 237 67.42 9.94 32.79
C ARG A 237 67.42 11.13 33.73
N SER A 238 68.17 11.03 34.83
CA SER A 238 68.28 12.10 35.83
C SER A 238 68.99 13.34 35.24
N ILE A 239 70.07 13.12 34.49
CA ILE A 239 70.83 14.17 33.80
C ILE A 239 69.95 14.87 32.76
N LEU A 240 69.23 14.11 31.91
CA LEU A 240 68.35 14.67 30.89
C LEU A 240 67.20 15.48 31.50
N GLY A 241 66.66 15.04 32.64
CA GLY A 241 65.67 15.79 33.40
C GLY A 241 66.21 17.14 33.89
N ALA A 242 67.42 17.14 34.47
CA ALA A 242 68.10 18.34 34.93
C ALA A 242 68.46 19.28 33.78
N GLU A 243 68.96 18.76 32.66
CA GLU A 243 69.23 19.53 31.44
C GLU A 243 67.98 20.25 30.96
N ASN A 244 66.85 19.55 30.90
CA ASN A 244 65.59 20.14 30.45
C ASN A 244 65.10 21.26 31.39
N HIS A 245 65.29 21.09 32.71
CA HIS A 245 64.99 22.13 33.70
C HIS A 245 65.90 23.35 33.52
N LEU A 246 67.21 23.14 33.38
CA LEU A 246 68.18 24.22 33.16
C LEU A 246 67.92 24.96 31.84
N ARG A 247 67.59 24.24 30.77
CA ARG A 247 67.20 24.83 29.49
C ARG A 247 65.95 25.72 29.66
N THR A 248 64.97 25.25 30.42
CA THR A 248 63.76 26.04 30.73
C THR A 248 64.08 27.32 31.50
N ILE A 249 64.92 27.23 32.53
CA ILE A 249 65.37 28.38 33.32
C ILE A 249 66.14 29.38 32.44
N ASN A 250 67.09 28.89 31.64
CA ASN A 250 67.91 29.74 30.78
C ASN A 250 67.07 30.47 29.72
N TYR A 251 66.04 29.80 29.18
CA TYR A 251 65.07 30.43 28.29
C TYR A 251 64.28 31.56 28.99
N GLN A 252 63.86 31.36 30.25
CA GLN A 252 63.17 32.40 31.01
C GLN A 252 64.07 33.60 31.33
N LEU A 253 65.34 33.35 31.70
CA LEU A 253 66.32 34.41 31.93
C LEU A 253 66.63 35.20 30.66
N GLY A 254 66.78 34.51 29.52
CA GLY A 254 66.97 35.17 28.22
C GLY A 254 65.82 36.13 27.88
N LYS A 255 64.58 35.71 28.13
CA LYS A 255 63.41 36.61 27.96
C LYS A 255 63.42 37.83 28.86
N LEU A 256 63.94 37.72 30.08
CA LEU A 256 64.03 38.85 31.01
C LEU A 256 65.11 39.84 30.58
N LEU A 257 66.21 39.35 30.00
CA LEU A 257 67.30 40.17 29.48
C LEU A 257 66.94 40.90 28.17
N GLU A 258 65.97 40.39 27.40
CA GLU A 258 65.42 41.09 26.23
C GLU A 258 64.37 42.15 26.60
N LEU A 259 64.09 42.35 27.90
CA LEU A 259 63.09 43.30 28.40
C LEU A 259 63.67 44.58 29.02
N ASP A 260 64.99 44.79 28.91
CA ASP A 260 65.70 46.05 29.19
C ASP A 260 66.07 46.80 27.89
#